data_AF-J3IKB9-F1
#
_entry.id   AF-J3IKB9-F1
#
_cell.length_a   1.000
_cell.length_b   1.000
_cell.length_c   1.000
_cell.angle_alpha   90.00
_cell.angle_beta   90.00
_cell.angle_gamma   90.00
#
_symmetry.space_group_name_H-M   'P 1'
#
loop_
_entity.id
_entity.type
_entity.pdbx_description
1 polymer ?
#
loop_
_entity_poly.entity_id
_entity_poly.type
_entity_poly.pdbx_seq_one_letter_code
_entity_poly.pdbx_strand_id
1 'polypeptide(L)'
;MLNQDLEVSANMSGKIDLAFGLNGVAAINISGAQTTPFSMINGPDDTLYVCGTVRPQGESKFFITALNSAGEIISEFGNKGYVIGVFDEGESSNAIELVLKNDKLLLVGSSYIGTDPYPALARFDLMGNIDPTFGETGRGKIVHFIPGPAGTSPDQKLSTFFKSDSENGGIQKNSLIELDDGKILLSHYFFRSGAPSYGVIVRTLANGSLDTNFNGKGYLEVIAPGNENGQTQIQDVTVDSEGRYVVCGSIWARDSSPVQTFFARFSSNGTPDLTFGPQGFRIVNDPEGLPGGARAEVLQSLENGGILSLGTSVHEPYIGQLLQLQANGEFDPEFNKGKPLNTRLAESSTLWKTFTRQTDGKLVVAGAIDKNKNSLIFDIVVARFDETGAPDLTFNEPLGWARTRLSPQTDAVFSVVLQREKIVVAGISGTNGVVVRYHG
;
A
#
# COMPACT_ATOMS: atom_id res chain seq x y z
N MET A 1 -32.98 29.19 6.83
CA MET A 1 -32.11 28.90 7.98
C MET A 1 -31.99 27.40 8.21
N LEU A 2 -33.03 26.65 8.61
CA LEU A 2 -32.91 25.20 8.86
C LEU A 2 -32.26 24.35 7.73
N ASN A 3 -32.60 24.60 6.45
CA ASN A 3 -32.00 23.85 5.33
C ASN A 3 -30.55 24.27 5.03
N GLN A 4 -30.18 25.53 5.28
CA GLN A 4 -28.79 25.99 5.13
C GLN A 4 -27.92 25.45 6.25
N ASP A 5 -28.42 25.38 7.48
CA ASP A 5 -27.68 24.83 8.61
C ASP A 5 -27.44 23.32 8.47
N LEU A 6 -28.38 22.59 7.85
CA LEU A 6 -28.24 21.17 7.49
C LEU A 6 -27.24 20.95 6.33
N GLU A 7 -27.26 21.79 5.29
CA GLU A 7 -26.31 21.73 4.17
C GLU A 7 -24.88 22.12 4.57
N VAL A 8 -24.72 23.10 5.46
CA VAL A 8 -23.41 23.49 6.02
C VAL A 8 -22.84 22.35 6.88
N SER A 9 -23.70 21.66 7.65
CA SER A 9 -23.31 20.50 8.46
C SER A 9 -22.87 19.29 7.62
N ALA A 10 -23.49 19.07 6.46
CA ALA A 10 -23.19 17.93 5.59
C ALA A 10 -21.84 18.07 4.86
N ASN A 11 -21.37 19.30 4.63
CA ASN A 11 -20.12 19.57 3.90
C ASN A 11 -18.89 19.81 4.80
N MET A 12 -19.02 19.56 6.11
CA MET A 12 -17.91 19.78 7.06
C MET A 12 -16.76 18.79 6.85
N SER A 13 -15.54 19.26 7.05
CA SER A 13 -14.31 18.47 6.99
C SER A 13 -14.44 17.16 7.80
N GLY A 14 -14.09 16.04 7.17
CA GLY A 14 -14.19 14.69 7.73
C GLY A 14 -15.58 14.07 7.74
N LYS A 15 -16.64 14.78 7.29
CA LYS A 15 -17.95 14.14 7.04
C LYS A 15 -17.95 13.41 5.71
N ILE A 16 -18.80 12.40 5.61
CA ILE A 16 -19.00 11.65 4.37
C ILE A 16 -19.68 12.54 3.32
N ASP A 17 -19.21 12.49 2.08
CA ASP A 17 -19.80 13.24 0.97
C ASP A 17 -20.97 12.48 0.38
N LEU A 18 -22.18 12.79 0.85
CA LEU A 18 -23.40 12.08 0.46
C LEU A 18 -23.74 12.17 -1.03
N ALA A 19 -23.13 13.09 -1.79
CA ALA A 19 -23.33 13.22 -3.23
C ALA A 19 -22.50 12.22 -4.06
N PHE A 20 -21.60 11.46 -3.43
CA PHE A 20 -20.79 10.43 -4.10
C PHE A 20 -21.47 9.07 -4.02
N GLY A 21 -21.67 8.42 -5.17
CA GLY A 21 -22.30 7.11 -5.25
C GLY A 21 -23.63 7.07 -4.51
N LEU A 22 -23.88 5.97 -3.78
CA LEU A 22 -25.03 5.84 -2.90
C LEU A 22 -24.64 6.21 -1.47
N ASN A 23 -25.11 7.38 -1.00
CA ASN A 23 -24.86 7.89 0.36
C ASN A 23 -23.36 7.99 0.71
N GLY A 24 -22.54 8.43 -0.24
CA GLY A 24 -21.08 8.59 -0.06
C GLY A 24 -20.25 7.37 -0.41
N VAL A 25 -20.87 6.31 -0.94
CA VAL A 25 -20.22 5.03 -1.22
C VAL A 25 -20.50 4.59 -2.66
N ALA A 26 -19.43 4.40 -3.42
CA ALA A 26 -19.46 3.70 -4.70
C ALA A 26 -19.10 2.23 -4.49
N ALA A 27 -19.86 1.32 -5.10
CA ALA A 27 -19.61 -0.12 -5.02
C ALA A 27 -18.92 -0.62 -6.30
N ILE A 28 -17.85 -1.40 -6.14
CA ILE A 28 -17.14 -2.05 -7.24
C ILE A 28 -17.71 -3.46 -7.42
N ASN A 29 -18.77 -3.55 -8.21
CA ASN A 29 -19.54 -4.77 -8.37
C ASN A 29 -19.21 -5.48 -9.70
N ILE A 30 -18.44 -6.56 -9.61
CA ILE A 30 -18.25 -7.49 -10.72
C ILE A 30 -19.13 -8.72 -10.45
N SER A 31 -20.09 -8.98 -11.34
CA SER A 31 -21.16 -9.96 -11.13
C SER A 31 -20.63 -11.35 -10.76
N GLY A 32 -21.09 -11.88 -9.64
CA GLY A 32 -20.77 -13.24 -9.18
C GLY A 32 -19.33 -13.44 -8.68
N ALA A 33 -18.59 -12.35 -8.41
CA ALA A 33 -17.21 -12.41 -7.96
C ALA A 33 -16.95 -11.47 -6.79
N GLN A 34 -16.05 -11.88 -5.90
CA GLN A 34 -15.54 -11.00 -4.84
C GLN A 34 -14.54 -10.01 -5.44
N THR A 35 -14.58 -8.77 -4.99
CA THR A 35 -13.71 -7.68 -5.45
C THR A 35 -12.94 -7.09 -4.29
N THR A 36 -11.63 -6.90 -4.46
CA THR A 36 -10.76 -6.27 -3.48
C THR A 36 -9.94 -5.20 -4.18
N PRO A 37 -10.30 -3.91 -4.07
CA PRO A 37 -9.49 -2.83 -4.59
C PRO A 37 -8.23 -2.67 -3.72
N PHE A 38 -7.07 -2.53 -4.35
CA PHE A 38 -5.80 -2.35 -3.66
C PHE A 38 -5.21 -0.95 -3.86
N SER A 39 -5.40 -0.38 -5.05
CA SER A 39 -4.89 0.95 -5.38
C SER A 39 -5.94 1.77 -6.12
N MET A 40 -5.92 3.07 -5.87
CA MET A 40 -6.74 4.07 -6.50
C MET A 40 -5.87 5.29 -6.80
N ILE A 41 -6.04 5.87 -7.98
CA ILE A 41 -5.32 7.07 -8.42
C ILE A 41 -6.26 8.05 -9.12
N ASN A 42 -5.90 9.33 -9.08
CA ASN A 42 -6.58 10.35 -9.88
C ASN A 42 -6.19 10.19 -11.36
N GLY A 43 -7.18 10.35 -12.22
CA GLY A 43 -7.06 10.49 -13.66
C GLY A 43 -7.42 11.91 -14.13
N PRO A 44 -7.41 12.15 -15.45
CA PRO A 44 -7.95 13.39 -16.01
C PRO A 44 -9.45 13.51 -15.76
N ASP A 45 -9.96 14.74 -15.84
CA ASP A 45 -11.39 15.07 -15.76
C ASP A 45 -12.10 14.50 -14.50
N ASP A 46 -11.41 14.53 -13.35
CA ASP A 46 -11.87 13.97 -12.07
C ASP A 46 -12.18 12.47 -12.09
N THR A 47 -11.64 11.74 -13.06
CA THR A 47 -11.71 10.28 -13.10
C THR A 47 -10.93 9.71 -11.92
N LEU A 48 -11.45 8.64 -11.32
CA LEU A 48 -10.72 7.80 -10.37
C LEU A 48 -10.48 6.44 -11.03
N TYR A 49 -9.22 6.07 -11.24
CA TYR A 49 -8.89 4.71 -11.65
C TYR A 49 -8.65 3.86 -10.42
N VAL A 50 -9.25 2.66 -10.38
CA VAL A 50 -9.12 1.72 -9.27
C VAL A 50 -8.70 0.37 -9.83
N CYS A 51 -7.68 -0.24 -9.23
CA CYS A 51 -7.26 -1.60 -9.55
C CYS A 51 -7.32 -2.51 -8.33
N GLY A 52 -7.35 -3.82 -8.60
CA GLY A 52 -7.18 -4.82 -7.56
C GLY A 52 -7.44 -6.23 -8.04
N THR A 53 -7.86 -7.11 -7.14
CA THR A 53 -8.16 -8.50 -7.45
C THR A 53 -9.66 -8.75 -7.51
N VAL A 54 -10.08 -9.52 -8.52
CA VAL A 54 -11.41 -10.12 -8.62
C VAL A 54 -11.30 -11.64 -8.62
N ARG A 55 -12.23 -12.33 -7.95
CA ARG A 55 -12.20 -13.80 -7.80
C ARG A 55 -13.44 -14.48 -8.39
N PRO A 56 -13.62 -14.52 -9.72
CA PRO A 56 -14.68 -15.30 -10.33
C PRO A 56 -14.44 -16.80 -10.10
N GLN A 57 -15.40 -17.49 -9.47
CA GLN A 57 -15.33 -18.94 -9.22
C GLN A 57 -14.07 -19.40 -8.46
N GLY A 58 -13.43 -18.51 -7.69
CA GLY A 58 -12.25 -18.80 -6.88
C GLY A 58 -10.90 -18.53 -7.54
N GLU A 59 -10.84 -18.29 -8.86
CA GLU A 59 -9.61 -17.94 -9.56
C GLU A 59 -9.30 -16.46 -9.42
N SER A 60 -8.07 -16.08 -9.04
CA SER A 60 -7.71 -14.67 -8.89
C SER A 60 -7.33 -14.06 -10.25
N LYS A 61 -7.97 -12.94 -10.60
CA LYS A 61 -7.68 -12.12 -11.78
C LYS A 61 -7.46 -10.69 -11.33
N PHE A 62 -6.66 -9.92 -12.07
CA PHE A 62 -6.64 -8.48 -11.85
C PHE A 62 -7.90 -7.85 -12.43
N PHE A 63 -8.31 -6.71 -11.86
CA PHE A 63 -9.23 -5.79 -12.52
C PHE A 63 -8.70 -4.35 -12.48
N ILE A 64 -9.14 -3.56 -13.46
CA ILE A 64 -9.09 -2.09 -13.43
C ILE A 64 -10.50 -1.59 -13.73
N THR A 65 -10.94 -0.54 -13.05
CA THR A 65 -12.17 0.19 -13.36
C THR A 65 -11.91 1.70 -13.27
N ALA A 66 -12.78 2.48 -13.88
CA ALA A 66 -12.75 3.94 -13.83
C ALA A 66 -14.09 4.44 -13.27
N LEU A 67 -14.03 5.36 -12.31
CA LEU A 67 -15.20 6.03 -11.75
C LEU A 67 -15.17 7.51 -12.14
N ASN A 68 -16.34 8.07 -12.43
CA ASN A 68 -16.48 9.51 -12.62
C ASN A 68 -16.48 10.27 -11.27
N SER A 69 -16.56 11.60 -11.33
CA SER A 69 -16.62 12.47 -10.15
C SER A 69 -17.88 12.25 -9.28
N ALA A 70 -18.89 11.55 -9.76
CA ALA A 70 -20.07 11.16 -8.98
C ALA A 70 -19.92 9.78 -8.34
N GLY A 71 -18.82 9.05 -8.58
CA GLY A 71 -18.62 7.70 -8.07
C GLY A 71 -19.33 6.61 -8.87
N GLU A 72 -19.74 6.92 -10.10
CA GLU A 72 -20.35 5.96 -11.00
C GLU A 72 -19.27 5.36 -11.92
N ILE A 73 -19.39 4.06 -12.19
CA ILE A 73 -18.48 3.37 -13.11
C ILE A 73 -18.68 3.91 -14.54
N ILE A 74 -17.59 4.30 -15.19
CA ILE A 74 -17.58 4.77 -16.57
C ILE A 74 -17.74 3.56 -17.50
N SER A 75 -18.90 3.37 -18.10
CA SER A 75 -19.27 2.14 -18.82
C SER A 75 -18.43 1.86 -20.08
N GLU A 76 -17.88 2.92 -20.66
CA GLU A 76 -17.03 2.94 -21.85
C GLU A 76 -15.60 2.50 -21.57
N PHE A 77 -15.18 2.50 -20.29
CA PHE A 77 -13.87 2.01 -19.89
C PHE A 77 -13.79 0.49 -20.01
N GLY A 78 -12.82 -0.02 -20.77
CA GLY A 78 -12.66 -1.45 -21.02
C GLY A 78 -13.93 -2.10 -21.56
N ASN A 79 -14.36 -3.20 -20.94
CA ASN A 79 -15.59 -3.90 -21.29
C ASN A 79 -16.63 -3.70 -20.19
N LYS A 80 -17.63 -2.85 -20.44
CA LYS A 80 -18.71 -2.51 -19.49
C LYS A 80 -18.17 -1.93 -18.18
N GLY A 81 -17.17 -1.06 -18.27
CA GLY A 81 -16.55 -0.36 -17.15
C GLY A 81 -15.40 -1.09 -16.47
N TYR A 82 -14.97 -2.23 -17.00
CA TYR A 82 -13.92 -3.03 -16.40
C TYR A 82 -12.93 -3.58 -17.43
N VAL A 83 -11.65 -3.55 -17.04
CA VAL A 83 -10.64 -4.46 -17.57
C VAL A 83 -10.51 -5.60 -16.57
N ILE A 84 -10.64 -6.85 -17.01
CA ILE A 84 -10.42 -8.04 -16.16
C ILE A 84 -9.48 -8.97 -16.92
N GLY A 85 -8.40 -9.41 -16.27
CA GLY A 85 -7.40 -10.24 -16.95
C GLY A 85 -6.39 -10.90 -16.04
N VAL A 86 -5.43 -11.56 -16.67
CA VAL A 86 -4.27 -12.20 -16.05
C VAL A 86 -2.99 -11.67 -16.69
N PHE A 87 -1.88 -11.70 -15.94
CA PHE A 87 -0.57 -11.31 -16.45
C PHE A 87 0.02 -12.40 -17.35
N ASP A 88 -0.19 -13.66 -16.99
CA ASP A 88 0.19 -14.83 -17.78
C ASP A 88 -1.02 -15.77 -17.96
N GLU A 89 -1.14 -16.35 -19.15
CA GLU A 89 -2.32 -17.13 -19.52
C GLU A 89 -2.37 -18.46 -18.75
N GLY A 90 -3.49 -18.72 -18.09
CA GLY A 90 -3.68 -19.90 -17.25
C GLY A 90 -3.26 -19.73 -15.79
N GLU A 91 -2.66 -18.60 -15.42
CA GLU A 91 -2.11 -18.37 -14.09
C GLU A 91 -2.94 -17.36 -13.29
N SER A 92 -3.02 -17.57 -11.97
CA SER A 92 -3.70 -16.63 -11.09
C SER A 92 -2.94 -15.31 -11.02
N SER A 93 -3.66 -14.19 -11.00
CA SER A 93 -3.08 -12.85 -11.02
C SER A 93 -3.72 -11.94 -9.96
N ASN A 94 -2.88 -11.20 -9.25
CA ASN A 94 -3.31 -10.15 -8.32
C ASN A 94 -2.71 -8.82 -8.76
N ALA A 95 -3.52 -7.77 -8.91
CA ALA A 95 -3.02 -6.41 -9.06
C ALA A 95 -2.93 -5.72 -7.71
N ILE A 96 -1.85 -4.97 -7.49
CA ILE A 96 -1.57 -4.29 -6.23
C ILE A 96 -1.62 -2.79 -6.40
N GLU A 97 -0.95 -2.28 -7.42
CA GLU A 97 -0.79 -0.85 -7.62
C GLU A 97 -0.95 -0.44 -9.08
N LEU A 98 -1.50 0.76 -9.25
CA LEU A 98 -1.71 1.42 -10.51
C LEU A 98 -1.05 2.80 -10.44
N VAL A 99 -0.31 3.19 -11.47
CA VAL A 99 0.17 4.56 -11.64
C VAL A 99 -0.26 5.12 -12.99
N LEU A 100 -0.43 6.44 -13.03
CA LEU A 100 -0.73 7.18 -14.25
C LEU A 100 0.45 8.09 -14.59
N LYS A 101 1.03 7.90 -15.77
CA LYS A 101 2.05 8.81 -16.32
C LYS A 101 1.94 8.83 -17.84
N ASN A 102 2.12 10.02 -18.43
CA ASN A 102 2.07 10.20 -19.90
C ASN A 102 0.82 9.59 -20.57
N ASP A 103 -0.37 9.77 -19.97
CA ASP A 103 -1.64 9.19 -20.44
C ASP A 103 -1.65 7.66 -20.55
N LYS A 104 -0.80 6.98 -19.77
CA LYS A 104 -0.75 5.53 -19.67
C LYS A 104 -0.95 5.09 -18.23
N LEU A 105 -1.75 4.05 -18.09
CA LEU A 105 -1.96 3.33 -16.85
C LEU A 105 -0.97 2.18 -16.78
N LEU A 106 -0.10 2.18 -15.78
CA LEU A 106 0.84 1.10 -15.53
C LEU A 106 0.39 0.34 -14.28
N LEU A 107 0.08 -0.94 -14.48
CA LEU A 107 -0.40 -1.87 -13.47
C LEU A 107 0.75 -2.77 -13.02
N VAL A 108 0.94 -2.91 -11.72
CA VAL A 108 1.82 -3.94 -11.13
C VAL A 108 1.03 -4.94 -10.32
N GLY A 109 1.53 -6.15 -10.30
CA GLY A 109 0.95 -7.25 -9.56
C GLY A 109 1.87 -8.43 -9.42
N SER A 110 1.27 -9.55 -9.07
CA SER A 110 1.93 -10.85 -9.06
C SER A 110 1.19 -11.81 -9.98
N SER A 111 1.96 -12.55 -10.80
CA SER A 111 1.50 -13.76 -11.49
C SER A 111 1.94 -14.98 -10.67
N TYR A 112 1.03 -15.90 -10.37
CA TYR A 112 1.32 -17.08 -9.56
C TYR A 112 1.56 -18.26 -10.49
N ILE A 113 2.82 -18.59 -10.73
CA ILE A 113 3.23 -19.68 -11.61
C ILE A 113 3.59 -20.88 -10.74
N GLY A 114 2.76 -21.91 -10.78
CA GLY A 114 2.83 -22.99 -9.79
C GLY A 114 2.46 -22.47 -8.40
N THR A 115 3.40 -22.52 -7.44
CA THR A 115 3.19 -22.00 -6.07
C THR A 115 3.86 -20.66 -5.83
N ASP A 116 4.68 -20.18 -6.77
CA ASP A 116 5.53 -19.02 -6.58
C ASP A 116 4.92 -17.78 -7.25
N PRO A 117 4.80 -16.66 -6.52
CA PRO A 117 4.43 -15.38 -7.11
C PRO A 117 5.65 -14.73 -7.78
N TYR A 118 5.43 -14.21 -8.99
CA TYR A 118 6.41 -13.46 -9.76
C TYR A 118 5.90 -12.05 -10.02
N PRO A 119 6.74 -11.00 -9.87
CA PRO A 119 6.33 -9.64 -10.17
C PRO A 119 5.98 -9.50 -11.65
N ALA A 120 4.85 -8.86 -11.91
CA ALA A 120 4.30 -8.72 -13.24
C ALA A 120 3.79 -7.30 -13.48
N LEU A 121 3.93 -6.84 -14.72
CA LEU A 121 3.49 -5.51 -15.15
C LEU A 121 2.58 -5.61 -16.37
N ALA A 122 1.64 -4.68 -16.50
CA ALA A 122 0.84 -4.47 -17.68
C ALA A 122 0.62 -2.98 -17.92
N ARG A 123 0.57 -2.55 -19.17
CA ARG A 123 0.32 -1.14 -19.52
C ARG A 123 -0.94 -0.99 -20.35
N PHE A 124 -1.74 0.02 -20.04
CA PHE A 124 -3.00 0.33 -20.70
C PHE A 124 -3.06 1.81 -21.07
N ASP A 125 -3.94 2.16 -21.99
CA ASP A 125 -4.38 3.54 -22.16
C ASP A 125 -5.46 3.93 -21.14
N LEU A 126 -5.87 5.20 -21.18
CA LEU A 126 -6.88 5.76 -20.27
C LEU A 126 -8.29 5.18 -20.45
N MET A 127 -8.55 4.47 -21.55
CA MET A 127 -9.81 3.78 -21.82
C MET A 127 -9.72 2.28 -21.48
N GLY A 128 -8.60 1.82 -20.92
CA GLY A 128 -8.41 0.44 -20.50
C GLY A 128 -8.00 -0.50 -21.64
N ASN A 129 -7.63 0.01 -22.82
CA ASN A 129 -7.08 -0.82 -23.87
C ASN A 129 -5.61 -1.15 -23.54
N ILE A 130 -5.24 -2.42 -23.70
CA ILE A 130 -3.86 -2.87 -23.49
C ILE A 130 -2.91 -2.18 -24.49
N ASP A 131 -1.76 -1.71 -24.03
CA ASP A 131 -0.72 -1.12 -24.90
C ASP A 131 0.19 -2.23 -25.44
N PRO A 132 0.07 -2.63 -26.72
CA PRO A 132 0.86 -3.74 -27.28
C PRO A 132 2.35 -3.43 -27.39
N THR A 133 2.78 -2.17 -27.22
CA THR A 133 4.20 -1.78 -27.26
C THR A 133 4.94 -2.05 -25.96
N PHE A 134 4.23 -2.45 -24.90
CA PHE A 134 4.81 -2.77 -23.60
C PHE A 134 5.11 -4.26 -23.45
N GLY A 135 6.20 -4.58 -22.78
CA GLY A 135 6.73 -5.94 -22.63
C GLY A 135 7.45 -6.46 -23.88
N GLU A 136 8.29 -7.47 -23.69
CA GLU A 136 9.13 -8.04 -24.76
C GLU A 136 8.34 -8.88 -25.77
N THR A 137 7.14 -9.34 -25.40
CA THR A 137 6.32 -10.27 -26.20
C THR A 137 5.28 -9.57 -27.07
N GLY A 138 5.19 -8.23 -27.04
CA GLY A 138 4.19 -7.47 -27.79
C GLY A 138 2.75 -7.65 -27.30
N ARG A 139 2.57 -8.14 -26.06
CA ARG A 139 1.25 -8.41 -25.44
C ARG A 139 0.80 -7.34 -24.46
N GLY A 140 1.60 -6.29 -24.28
CA GLY A 140 1.34 -5.23 -23.30
C GLY A 140 1.51 -5.64 -21.84
N LYS A 141 2.13 -6.81 -21.61
CA LYS A 141 2.32 -7.44 -20.30
C LYS A 141 3.69 -8.09 -20.24
N ILE A 142 4.26 -8.18 -19.04
CA ILE A 142 5.52 -8.89 -18.78
C ILE A 142 5.51 -9.48 -17.36
N VAL A 143 6.08 -10.67 -17.22
CA VAL A 143 6.33 -11.34 -15.93
C VAL A 143 7.84 -11.49 -15.77
N HIS A 144 8.37 -11.09 -14.61
CA HIS A 144 9.80 -11.21 -14.33
C HIS A 144 10.10 -12.44 -13.48
N PHE A 145 10.79 -13.41 -14.08
CA PHE A 145 11.28 -14.63 -13.42
C PHE A 145 12.54 -14.34 -12.61
N ILE A 146 12.40 -13.57 -11.54
CA ILE A 146 13.49 -13.29 -10.61
C ILE A 146 13.67 -14.51 -9.70
N PRO A 147 14.90 -15.06 -9.57
CA PRO A 147 15.13 -16.18 -8.69
C PRO A 147 14.94 -15.74 -7.23
N GLY A 148 14.03 -16.41 -6.52
CA GLY A 148 13.93 -16.29 -5.07
C GLY A 148 15.12 -16.95 -4.34
N PRO A 149 15.16 -16.89 -2.99
CA PRO A 149 16.19 -17.55 -2.20
C PRO A 149 16.28 -19.04 -2.55
N ALA A 150 17.51 -19.58 -2.63
CA ALA A 150 17.72 -21.01 -2.90
C ALA A 150 16.90 -21.85 -1.90
N GLY A 151 16.10 -22.78 -2.41
CA GLY A 151 15.27 -23.64 -1.57
C GLY A 151 16.14 -24.56 -0.72
N THR A 152 16.27 -24.28 0.57
CA THR A 152 16.55 -25.36 1.52
C THR A 152 15.29 -26.19 1.62
N SER A 153 15.42 -27.52 1.53
CA SER A 153 14.31 -28.47 1.78
C SER A 153 13.45 -27.98 2.94
N PRO A 154 12.10 -28.10 2.87
CA PRO A 154 11.25 -27.76 4.00
C PRO A 154 11.56 -28.72 5.15
N ASP A 155 12.54 -28.35 5.99
CA ASP A 155 12.76 -29.03 7.25
C ASP A 155 11.52 -28.73 8.10
N GLN A 156 10.63 -29.72 8.19
CA GLN A 156 9.38 -29.70 8.96
C GLN A 156 9.59 -29.52 10.50
N LYS A 157 10.79 -29.13 10.93
CA LYS A 157 11.17 -28.83 12.32
C LYS A 157 11.49 -27.36 12.54
N LEU A 158 11.02 -26.48 11.67
CA LEU A 158 11.12 -25.05 11.87
C LEU A 158 9.94 -24.57 12.72
N SER A 159 10.27 -23.80 13.75
CA SER A 159 9.38 -23.41 14.82
C SER A 159 8.11 -22.73 14.31
N THR A 160 7.01 -22.94 15.02
CA THR A 160 5.72 -22.26 14.83
C THR A 160 5.75 -20.73 15.04
N PHE A 161 6.95 -20.13 15.12
CA PHE A 161 7.17 -18.71 15.36
C PHE A 161 7.03 -17.86 14.08
N PHE A 162 7.13 -18.44 12.89
CA PHE A 162 6.90 -17.74 11.61
C PHE A 162 5.42 -17.69 11.21
N LYS A 163 4.53 -17.28 12.11
CA LYS A 163 3.16 -16.92 11.70
C LYS A 163 3.13 -15.48 11.23
N SER A 164 3.71 -15.21 10.05
CA SER A 164 3.40 -13.96 9.35
C SER A 164 1.96 -14.04 8.84
N ASP A 165 1.24 -12.91 8.79
CA ASP A 165 -0.10 -12.83 8.15
C ASP A 165 -0.09 -13.34 6.69
N SER A 166 1.10 -13.47 6.07
CA SER A 166 1.28 -14.05 4.74
C SER A 166 1.04 -15.56 4.66
N GLU A 167 1.06 -16.32 5.77
CA GLU A 167 0.70 -17.74 5.77
C GLU A 167 -0.81 -17.97 5.56
N ASN A 168 -1.65 -16.96 5.80
CA ASN A 168 -3.10 -17.04 5.58
C ASN A 168 -3.53 -16.69 4.13
N GLY A 169 -2.62 -16.79 3.15
CA GLY A 169 -2.93 -16.47 1.75
C GLY A 169 -3.12 -14.98 1.49
N GLY A 170 -2.53 -14.13 2.33
CA GLY A 170 -2.50 -12.68 2.13
C GLY A 170 -1.77 -12.33 0.83
N ILE A 171 -2.32 -11.38 0.08
CA ILE A 171 -1.69 -10.86 -1.12
C ILE A 171 -0.39 -10.15 -0.74
N GLN A 172 0.70 -10.47 -1.44
CA GLN A 172 2.00 -9.81 -1.22
C GLN A 172 1.89 -8.35 -1.63
N LYS A 173 2.29 -7.45 -0.73
CA LYS A 173 2.41 -6.04 -1.06
C LYS A 173 3.62 -5.84 -1.96
N ASN A 174 3.35 -5.31 -3.14
CA ASN A 174 4.31 -4.75 -4.06
C ASN A 174 4.03 -3.24 -4.11
N SER A 175 5.06 -2.45 -4.32
CA SER A 175 4.95 -1.02 -4.61
C SER A 175 5.61 -0.72 -5.95
N LEU A 176 5.15 0.30 -6.66
CA LEU A 176 5.64 0.70 -7.98
C LEU A 176 5.78 2.21 -8.12
N ILE A 177 6.88 2.62 -8.75
CA ILE A 177 7.17 4.01 -9.11
C ILE A 177 7.74 4.07 -10.52
N GLU A 178 7.21 4.97 -11.34
CA GLU A 178 7.85 5.34 -12.61
C GLU A 178 8.80 6.52 -12.41
N LEU A 179 10.09 6.28 -12.63
CA LEU A 179 11.19 7.24 -12.51
C LEU A 179 11.12 8.31 -13.62
N ASP A 180 11.79 9.43 -13.43
CA ASP A 180 11.77 10.57 -14.37
C ASP A 180 12.34 10.24 -15.75
N ASP A 181 13.26 9.28 -15.82
CA ASP A 181 13.84 8.78 -17.07
C ASP A 181 12.98 7.68 -17.74
N GLY A 182 11.77 7.44 -17.22
CA GLY A 182 10.82 6.45 -17.72
C GLY A 182 11.11 5.02 -17.27
N LYS A 183 12.20 4.75 -16.54
CA LYS A 183 12.40 3.45 -15.90
C LYS A 183 11.35 3.22 -14.83
N ILE A 184 11.09 1.96 -14.50
CA ILE A 184 10.10 1.60 -13.49
C ILE A 184 10.82 0.90 -12.35
N LEU A 185 10.60 1.36 -11.13
CA LEU A 185 11.05 0.75 -9.89
C LEU A 185 9.86 0.03 -9.26
N LEU A 186 10.05 -1.19 -8.79
CA LEU A 186 9.03 -1.89 -8.01
C LEU A 186 9.65 -2.70 -6.89
N SER A 187 8.88 -2.96 -5.84
CA SER A 187 9.24 -3.91 -4.79
C SER A 187 8.50 -5.22 -4.96
N HIS A 188 9.13 -6.31 -4.54
CA HIS A 188 8.50 -7.62 -4.46
C HIS A 188 9.03 -8.40 -3.25
N TYR A 189 8.25 -9.32 -2.69
CA TYR A 189 8.65 -10.10 -1.52
C TYR A 189 8.57 -11.60 -1.77
N PHE A 190 9.72 -12.29 -1.71
CA PHE A 190 9.76 -13.74 -1.83
C PHE A 190 9.53 -14.40 -0.48
N PHE A 191 8.28 -14.73 -0.18
CA PHE A 191 7.93 -15.52 1.01
C PHE A 191 8.20 -17.00 0.79
N ARG A 192 8.89 -17.62 1.75
CA ARG A 192 9.04 -19.08 1.85
C ARG A 192 8.84 -19.54 3.30
N SER A 193 7.78 -20.30 3.54
CA SER A 193 7.54 -20.86 4.88
C SER A 193 8.72 -21.73 5.31
N GLY A 194 9.22 -21.47 6.52
CA GLY A 194 10.41 -22.13 7.10
C GLY A 194 11.78 -21.67 6.57
N ALA A 195 11.86 -21.05 5.38
CA ALA A 195 13.14 -20.65 4.79
C ALA A 195 13.38 -19.12 4.94
N PRO A 196 14.64 -18.65 4.79
CA PRO A 196 14.89 -17.22 4.72
C PRO A 196 14.07 -16.60 3.59
N SER A 197 13.49 -15.42 3.86
CA SER A 197 12.64 -14.69 2.92
C SER A 197 13.09 -13.25 2.86
N TYR A 198 13.16 -12.66 1.67
CA TYR A 198 13.59 -11.27 1.54
C TYR A 198 12.82 -10.55 0.45
N GLY A 199 12.72 -9.24 0.62
CA GLY A 199 12.25 -8.35 -0.42
C GLY A 199 13.32 -8.12 -1.47
N VAL A 200 12.89 -7.78 -2.68
CA VAL A 200 13.73 -7.31 -3.76
C VAL A 200 13.22 -5.96 -4.24
N ILE A 201 14.15 -5.08 -4.60
CA ILE A 201 13.88 -3.92 -5.45
C ILE A 201 14.21 -4.33 -6.87
N VAL A 202 13.27 -4.17 -7.79
CA VAL A 202 13.42 -4.51 -9.21
C VAL A 202 13.37 -3.21 -9.99
N ARG A 203 14.28 -3.05 -10.95
CA ARG A 203 14.23 -1.94 -11.90
C ARG A 203 14.09 -2.45 -13.32
N THR A 204 13.15 -1.86 -14.05
CA THR A 204 12.90 -2.16 -15.45
C THR A 204 13.07 -0.90 -16.29
N LEU A 205 13.25 -1.08 -17.60
CA LEU A 205 13.22 -0.02 -18.59
C LEU A 205 11.76 0.43 -18.84
N ALA A 206 11.57 1.54 -19.57
CA ALA A 206 10.24 2.08 -19.87
C ALA A 206 9.32 1.14 -20.68
N ASN A 207 9.89 0.15 -21.36
CA ASN A 207 9.15 -0.90 -22.06
C ASN A 207 8.81 -2.09 -21.15
N GLY A 208 9.18 -2.05 -19.86
CA GLY A 208 8.97 -3.11 -18.89
C GLY A 208 10.06 -4.18 -18.86
N SER A 209 11.01 -4.26 -19.80
CA SER A 209 12.10 -5.24 -19.73
C SER A 209 13.07 -4.93 -18.60
N LEU A 210 13.67 -5.94 -17.98
CA LEU A 210 14.56 -5.78 -16.83
C LEU A 210 15.78 -4.89 -17.15
N ASP A 211 16.10 -3.91 -16.30
CA ASP A 211 17.26 -3.02 -16.49
C ASP A 211 18.52 -3.65 -15.89
N THR A 212 19.22 -4.47 -16.67
CA THR A 212 20.41 -5.20 -16.21
C THR A 212 21.58 -4.32 -15.77
N ASN A 213 21.57 -3.01 -16.04
CA ASN A 213 22.55 -2.09 -15.49
C ASN A 213 22.31 -1.79 -14.01
N PHE A 214 21.10 -2.01 -13.50
CA PHE A 214 20.81 -1.90 -12.07
C PHE A 214 21.38 -3.09 -11.32
N ASN A 215 22.29 -2.86 -10.37
CA ASN A 215 22.92 -3.90 -9.57
C ASN A 215 23.50 -5.09 -10.41
N GLY A 216 23.85 -4.84 -11.69
CA GLY A 216 24.37 -5.83 -12.64
C GLY A 216 23.40 -6.94 -13.09
N LYS A 217 22.17 -6.99 -12.54
CA LYS A 217 21.19 -8.06 -12.80
C LYS A 217 19.74 -7.58 -12.89
N GLY A 218 19.48 -6.30 -12.67
CA GLY A 218 18.15 -5.69 -12.73
C GLY A 218 17.33 -5.74 -11.45
N TYR A 219 17.86 -6.35 -10.40
CA TYR A 219 17.23 -6.36 -9.09
C TYR A 219 18.28 -6.38 -7.97
N LEU A 220 17.87 -5.88 -6.82
CA LEU A 220 18.64 -5.82 -5.58
C LEU A 220 17.89 -6.59 -4.49
N GLU A 221 18.59 -7.51 -3.84
CA GLU A 221 18.07 -8.22 -2.67
C GLU A 221 18.23 -7.32 -1.43
N VAL A 222 17.17 -7.15 -0.66
CA VAL A 222 17.18 -6.33 0.57
C VAL A 222 17.10 -7.26 1.76
N ILE A 223 18.24 -7.42 2.42
CA ILE A 223 18.41 -8.26 3.60
C ILE A 223 18.90 -7.36 4.72
N ALA A 224 18.14 -7.26 5.81
CA ALA A 224 18.55 -6.45 6.95
C ALA A 224 19.82 -7.06 7.60
N PRO A 225 20.80 -6.23 8.01
CA PRO A 225 22.03 -6.70 8.64
C PRO A 225 21.78 -7.63 9.83
N GLY A 226 22.41 -8.82 9.83
CA GLY A 226 22.26 -9.81 10.90
C GLY A 226 20.98 -10.66 10.81
N ASN A 227 20.18 -10.49 9.76
CA ASN A 227 18.96 -11.26 9.52
C ASN A 227 19.02 -12.09 8.23
N GLU A 228 20.21 -12.56 7.85
CA GLU A 228 20.46 -13.33 6.62
C GLU A 228 19.69 -14.65 6.59
N ASN A 229 19.36 -15.17 7.77
CA ASN A 229 18.55 -16.37 7.91
C ASN A 229 17.07 -16.07 8.20
N GLY A 230 16.69 -14.86 8.60
CA GLY A 230 15.31 -14.52 8.96
C GLY A 230 14.48 -14.07 7.76
N GLN A 231 13.46 -13.25 8.04
CA GLN A 231 12.66 -12.60 7.00
C GLN A 231 12.85 -11.09 7.02
N THR A 232 13.19 -10.51 5.87
CA THR A 232 13.19 -9.06 5.64
C THR A 232 12.08 -8.74 4.65
N GLN A 233 10.91 -8.39 5.16
CA GLN A 233 9.72 -8.14 4.34
C GLN A 233 9.69 -6.67 3.93
N ILE A 234 9.81 -6.38 2.64
CA ILE A 234 9.53 -5.04 2.10
C ILE A 234 8.03 -4.90 1.90
N GLN A 235 7.48 -3.74 2.29
CA GLN A 235 6.07 -3.39 2.09
C GLN A 235 5.92 -2.28 1.05
N ASP A 236 6.89 -1.36 0.97
CA ASP A 236 6.81 -0.18 0.13
C ASP A 236 8.19 0.31 -0.32
N VAL A 237 8.23 1.03 -1.45
CA VAL A 237 9.42 1.69 -2.01
C VAL A 237 9.07 3.12 -2.44
N THR A 238 9.94 4.08 -2.15
CA THR A 238 9.90 5.45 -2.70
C THR A 238 11.23 5.83 -3.33
N VAL A 239 11.21 6.94 -4.06
CA VAL A 239 12.39 7.68 -4.49
C VAL A 239 12.45 9.00 -3.74
N ASP A 240 13.63 9.37 -3.24
CA ASP A 240 13.83 10.66 -2.60
C ASP A 240 14.22 11.77 -3.60
N SER A 241 14.37 13.01 -3.11
CA SER A 241 14.71 14.18 -3.94
C SER A 241 16.10 14.12 -4.60
N GLU A 242 16.95 13.18 -4.19
CA GLU A 242 18.27 12.94 -4.78
C GLU A 242 18.27 11.74 -5.75
N GLY A 243 17.10 11.13 -6.00
CA GLY A 243 16.97 9.95 -6.86
C GLY A 243 17.44 8.65 -6.21
N ARG A 244 17.59 8.61 -4.88
CA ARG A 244 17.91 7.40 -4.12
C ARG A 244 16.63 6.62 -3.83
N TYR A 245 16.77 5.31 -3.67
CA TYR A 245 15.66 4.39 -3.41
C TYR A 245 15.55 4.13 -1.92
N VAL A 246 14.36 4.33 -1.37
CA VAL A 246 14.08 4.13 0.05
C VAL A 246 13.01 3.05 0.17
N VAL A 247 13.21 2.07 1.04
CA VAL A 247 12.23 1.01 1.32
C VAL A 247 11.90 0.94 2.80
N CYS A 248 10.71 0.43 3.12
CA CYS A 248 10.34 0.09 4.48
C CYS A 248 9.69 -1.27 4.56
N GLY A 249 9.61 -1.78 5.79
CA GLY A 249 8.78 -2.93 6.10
C GLY A 249 9.07 -3.50 7.47
N SER A 250 9.22 -4.83 7.54
CA SER A 250 9.43 -5.53 8.82
C SER A 250 10.50 -6.60 8.76
N ILE A 251 11.17 -6.80 9.88
CA ILE A 251 12.18 -7.84 10.11
C ILE A 251 11.58 -8.84 11.08
N TRP A 252 11.52 -10.10 10.65
CA TRP A 252 11.14 -11.24 11.47
C TRP A 252 12.37 -12.11 11.68
N ALA A 253 12.93 -12.03 12.88
CA ALA A 253 14.04 -12.87 13.27
C ALA A 253 13.59 -14.33 13.45
N ARG A 254 14.54 -15.28 13.44
CA ARG A 254 14.28 -16.71 13.71
C ARG A 254 14.02 -17.03 15.18
N ASP A 255 14.15 -16.06 16.06
CA ASP A 255 13.96 -16.20 17.50
C ASP A 255 12.59 -15.65 17.93
N SER A 256 12.35 -15.58 19.24
CA SER A 256 11.12 -15.03 19.81
C SER A 256 11.16 -13.50 19.94
N SER A 257 12.06 -12.81 19.22
CA SER A 257 12.16 -11.36 19.29
C SER A 257 10.92 -10.70 18.68
N PRO A 258 10.49 -9.55 19.23
CA PRO A 258 9.45 -8.74 18.61
C PRO A 258 9.82 -8.36 17.16
N VAL A 259 8.80 -8.27 16.31
CA VAL A 259 8.97 -7.83 14.91
C VAL A 259 9.48 -6.40 14.88
N GLN A 260 10.54 -6.17 14.13
CA GLN A 260 11.17 -4.85 14.05
C GLN A 260 10.73 -4.13 12.78
N THR A 261 10.44 -2.85 12.89
CA THR A 261 10.29 -2.00 11.71
C THR A 261 11.67 -1.64 11.17
N PHE A 262 11.81 -1.58 9.85
CA PHE A 262 13.05 -1.11 9.23
C PHE A 262 12.79 -0.14 8.07
N PHE A 263 13.81 0.68 7.82
CA PHE A 263 13.98 1.52 6.65
C PHE A 263 15.35 1.25 6.06
N ALA A 264 15.46 1.28 4.74
CA ALA A 264 16.76 1.20 4.07
C ALA A 264 16.82 2.18 2.91
N ARG A 265 18.00 2.76 2.68
CA ARG A 265 18.25 3.65 1.55
C ARG A 265 19.41 3.16 0.70
N PHE A 266 19.21 3.18 -0.61
CA PHE A 266 20.16 2.77 -1.62
C PHE A 266 20.31 3.87 -2.67
N SER A 267 21.49 4.01 -3.24
CA SER A 267 21.68 4.86 -4.40
C SER A 267 20.87 4.34 -5.60
N SER A 268 20.76 5.15 -6.64
CA SER A 268 20.11 4.74 -7.88
C SER A 268 20.78 3.54 -8.57
N ASN A 269 22.03 3.16 -8.25
CA ASN A 269 22.64 1.95 -8.81
C ASN A 269 22.47 0.69 -7.92
N GLY A 270 21.87 0.84 -6.73
CA GLY A 270 21.63 -0.22 -5.77
C GLY A 270 22.67 -0.33 -4.66
N THR A 271 23.71 0.52 -4.62
CA THR A 271 24.66 0.54 -3.50
C THR A 271 24.01 1.12 -2.24
N PRO A 272 24.19 0.53 -1.05
CA PRO A 272 23.66 1.11 0.19
C PRO A 272 24.17 2.53 0.47
N ASP A 273 23.28 3.42 0.93
CA ASP A 273 23.64 4.77 1.33
C ASP A 273 24.04 4.80 2.81
N LEU A 274 25.35 4.80 3.07
CA LEU A 274 25.91 4.77 4.42
C LEU A 274 25.66 6.06 5.23
N THR A 275 25.13 7.12 4.63
CA THR A 275 24.72 8.34 5.35
C THR A 275 23.35 8.21 6.02
N PHE A 276 22.56 7.20 5.64
CA PHE A 276 21.22 6.93 6.20
C PHE A 276 21.26 6.04 7.45
N GLY A 277 22.41 5.43 7.74
CA GLY A 277 22.58 4.51 8.86
C GLY A 277 23.59 3.41 8.54
N PRO A 278 23.91 2.53 9.51
CA PRO A 278 24.81 1.42 9.31
C PRO A 278 24.34 0.53 8.15
N GLN A 279 25.23 0.33 7.16
CA GLN A 279 24.93 -0.41 5.92
C GLN A 279 23.71 0.13 5.14
N GLY A 280 23.34 1.40 5.36
CA GLY A 280 22.17 2.03 4.76
C GLY A 280 20.83 1.66 5.39
N PHE A 281 20.82 1.08 6.60
CA PHE A 281 19.61 0.69 7.32
C PHE A 281 19.38 1.51 8.58
N ARG A 282 18.10 1.78 8.85
CA ARG A 282 17.59 2.14 10.17
C ARG A 282 16.64 1.05 10.64
N ILE A 283 16.99 0.37 11.75
CA ILE A 283 16.16 -0.65 12.39
C ILE A 283 15.60 -0.06 13.69
N VAL A 284 14.28 -0.12 13.85
CA VAL A 284 13.58 0.32 15.05
C VAL A 284 13.49 -0.85 16.03
N ASN A 285 14.43 -0.88 16.98
CA ASN A 285 14.58 -1.98 17.94
C ASN A 285 13.67 -1.85 19.17
N ASP A 286 13.11 -0.67 19.43
CA ASP A 286 12.35 -0.37 20.64
C ASP A 286 10.85 -0.36 20.33
N PRO A 287 10.14 -1.47 20.57
CA PRO A 287 8.71 -1.55 20.37
C PRO A 287 7.94 -1.03 21.59
N GLU A 288 8.47 -0.11 22.41
CA GLU A 288 7.81 0.35 23.63
C GLU A 288 6.29 0.59 23.44
N GLY A 289 5.49 -0.24 24.11
CA GLY A 289 4.04 -0.20 24.04
C GLY A 289 3.39 -0.87 22.82
N LEU A 290 4.12 -1.56 21.94
CA LEU A 290 3.62 -2.25 20.74
C LEU A 290 3.64 -3.79 20.91
N PRO A 291 2.47 -4.44 21.06
CA PRO A 291 2.38 -5.89 21.20
C PRO A 291 2.95 -6.61 19.96
N GLY A 292 3.93 -7.50 20.18
CA GLY A 292 4.57 -8.27 19.11
C GLY A 292 5.54 -7.47 18.22
N GLY A 293 5.80 -6.20 18.54
CA GLY A 293 6.54 -5.30 17.66
C GLY A 293 5.64 -4.63 16.62
N ALA A 294 6.23 -4.08 15.56
CA ALA A 294 5.50 -3.34 14.53
C ALA A 294 6.09 -3.51 13.13
N ARG A 295 5.26 -3.27 12.12
CA ARG A 295 5.64 -3.20 10.71
C ARG A 295 5.33 -1.82 10.15
N ALA A 296 6.23 -1.28 9.34
CA ALA A 296 5.89 -0.18 8.43
C ALA A 296 5.13 -0.74 7.23
N GLU A 297 4.02 -0.10 6.87
CA GLU A 297 3.08 -0.53 5.81
C GLU A 297 3.22 0.32 4.55
N VAL A 298 3.61 1.59 4.69
CA VAL A 298 3.78 2.58 3.63
C VAL A 298 4.74 3.66 4.09
N LEU A 299 5.41 4.31 3.14
CA LEU A 299 6.28 5.45 3.37
C LEU A 299 6.06 6.54 2.33
N GLN A 300 6.57 7.75 2.59
CA GLN A 300 6.66 8.84 1.63
C GLN A 300 7.96 9.61 1.89
N SER A 301 8.72 9.90 0.82
CA SER A 301 9.85 10.83 0.92
C SER A 301 9.37 12.27 1.00
N LEU A 302 10.02 13.05 1.86
CA LEU A 302 9.80 14.48 2.04
C LEU A 302 10.83 15.27 1.24
N GLU A 303 10.50 16.50 0.85
CA GLU A 303 11.39 17.35 0.03
C GLU A 303 12.76 17.61 0.68
N ASN A 304 12.79 17.68 2.01
CA ASN A 304 14.00 17.84 2.81
C ASN A 304 14.86 16.56 2.91
N GLY A 305 14.50 15.50 2.17
CA GLY A 305 15.16 14.19 2.21
C GLY A 305 14.74 13.30 3.38
N GLY A 306 13.86 13.78 4.26
CA GLY A 306 13.24 12.99 5.31
C GLY A 306 12.24 11.97 4.79
N ILE A 307 11.73 11.13 5.68
CA ILE A 307 10.77 10.08 5.36
C ILE A 307 9.65 10.13 6.39
N LEU A 308 8.41 10.13 5.92
CA LEU A 308 7.23 9.87 6.75
C LEU A 308 6.78 8.42 6.53
N SER A 309 6.41 7.72 7.59
CA SER A 309 5.95 6.34 7.48
C SER A 309 4.84 6.02 8.47
N LEU A 310 4.04 5.05 8.07
CA LEU A 310 2.89 4.53 8.77
C LEU A 310 3.05 3.04 8.98
N GLY A 311 2.54 2.52 10.08
CA GLY A 311 2.60 1.12 10.41
C GLY A 311 1.57 0.71 11.44
N THR A 312 1.65 -0.54 11.88
CA THR A 312 0.82 -1.04 12.98
C THR A 312 1.56 -2.13 13.76
N SER A 313 1.20 -2.30 15.03
CA SER A 313 1.66 -3.45 15.81
C SER A 313 1.25 -4.79 15.20
N VAL A 314 2.01 -5.84 15.51
CA VAL A 314 1.78 -7.18 14.95
C VAL A 314 0.73 -7.96 15.73
N HIS A 315 0.62 -7.72 17.03
CA HIS A 315 -0.36 -8.39 17.89
C HIS A 315 -1.38 -7.41 18.48
N GLU A 316 -2.45 -8.00 19.02
CA GLU A 316 -3.49 -7.29 19.74
C GLU A 316 -3.05 -6.81 21.14
N PRO A 317 -3.63 -5.70 21.65
CA PRO A 317 -4.47 -4.76 20.90
C PRO A 317 -3.67 -4.09 19.78
N TYR A 318 -4.26 -3.93 18.60
CA TYR A 318 -3.56 -3.33 17.47
C TYR A 318 -3.37 -1.83 17.69
N ILE A 319 -2.16 -1.34 17.48
CA ILE A 319 -1.76 0.05 17.70
C ILE A 319 -1.18 0.60 16.40
N GLY A 320 -1.82 1.61 15.85
CA GLY A 320 -1.34 2.29 14.67
C GLY A 320 -0.13 3.14 15.02
N GLN A 321 0.92 3.10 14.20
CA GLN A 321 2.14 3.86 14.42
C GLN A 321 2.39 4.83 13.26
N LEU A 322 2.72 6.07 13.59
CA LEU A 322 3.30 7.03 12.66
C LEU A 322 4.73 7.34 13.10
N LEU A 323 5.63 7.55 12.16
CA LEU A 323 7.00 7.95 12.46
C LEU A 323 7.54 8.82 11.33
N GLN A 324 8.42 9.75 11.70
CA GLN A 324 9.15 10.58 10.74
C GLN A 324 10.64 10.46 11.01
N LEU A 325 11.42 10.31 9.93
CA LEU A 325 12.86 10.26 9.93
C LEU A 325 13.43 11.47 9.19
N GLN A 326 14.57 11.94 9.65
CA GLN A 326 15.41 12.91 8.95
C GLN A 326 16.14 12.23 7.78
N ALA A 327 16.77 13.05 6.92
CA ALA A 327 17.53 12.56 5.77
C ALA A 327 18.73 11.67 6.14
N ASN A 328 19.17 11.64 7.40
CA ASN A 328 20.23 10.73 7.89
C ASN A 328 19.67 9.44 8.52
N GLY A 329 18.35 9.22 8.48
CA GLY A 329 17.68 8.06 9.06
C GLY A 329 17.43 8.12 10.57
N GLU A 330 17.83 9.21 11.26
CA GLU A 330 17.46 9.43 12.66
C GLU A 330 16.01 9.93 12.79
N PHE A 331 15.39 9.72 13.95
CA PHE A 331 14.03 10.21 14.19
C PHE A 331 13.98 11.74 14.16
N ASP A 332 12.95 12.28 13.53
CA ASP A 332 12.74 13.72 13.43
C ASP A 332 12.30 14.30 14.79
N PRO A 333 13.10 15.18 15.43
CA PRO A 333 12.76 15.74 16.74
C PRO A 333 11.50 16.62 16.72
N GLU A 334 11.11 17.16 15.56
CA GLU A 334 9.92 18.00 15.44
C GLU A 334 8.63 17.15 15.33
N PHE A 335 8.74 15.89 14.92
CA PHE A 335 7.61 14.96 14.88
C PHE A 335 7.52 14.17 16.18
N ASN A 336 6.45 14.40 16.94
CA ASN A 336 6.19 13.72 18.22
C ASN A 336 7.45 13.65 19.14
N LYS A 337 8.24 14.72 19.16
CA LYS A 337 9.46 14.86 19.98
C LYS A 337 10.51 13.78 19.69
N GLY A 338 10.67 13.36 18.43
CA GLY A 338 11.65 12.35 18.03
C GLY A 338 11.28 10.93 18.43
N LYS A 339 10.00 10.66 18.69
CA LYS A 339 9.49 9.33 19.06
C LYS A 339 8.43 8.85 18.09
N PRO A 340 8.33 7.53 17.83
CA PRO A 340 7.17 6.98 17.14
C PRO A 340 5.87 7.39 17.84
N LEU A 341 4.89 7.83 17.05
CA LEU A 341 3.56 8.20 17.50
C LEU A 341 2.65 6.97 17.45
N ASN A 342 2.47 6.34 18.61
CA ASN A 342 1.59 5.19 18.78
C ASN A 342 0.16 5.66 19.10
N THR A 343 -0.82 5.19 18.33
CA THR A 343 -2.20 5.69 18.35
C THR A 343 -3.22 4.57 18.52
N ARG A 344 -4.21 4.83 19.38
CA ARG A 344 -5.44 4.05 19.51
C ARG A 344 -6.61 5.00 19.56
N LEU A 345 -7.50 4.91 18.59
CA LEU A 345 -8.70 5.73 18.55
C LEU A 345 -9.77 5.14 19.45
N ALA A 346 -10.38 5.98 20.28
CA ALA A 346 -11.43 5.59 21.23
C ALA A 346 -11.08 4.33 22.05
N GLU A 347 -9.82 4.20 22.47
CA GLU A 347 -9.30 3.04 23.22
C GLU A 347 -9.54 1.69 22.52
N SER A 348 -9.59 1.68 21.18
CA SER A 348 -9.87 0.48 20.36
C SER A 348 -8.65 0.11 19.52
N SER A 349 -8.58 -1.16 19.10
CA SER A 349 -7.57 -1.61 18.15
C SER A 349 -7.66 -0.76 16.87
N THR A 350 -6.55 -0.16 16.46
CA THR A 350 -6.45 0.75 15.33
C THR A 350 -5.36 0.26 14.39
N LEU A 351 -5.72 0.04 13.12
CA LEU A 351 -4.85 -0.44 12.06
C LEU A 351 -4.70 0.69 11.05
N TRP A 352 -3.50 1.27 10.94
CA TRP A 352 -3.24 2.21 9.86
C TRP A 352 -2.72 1.49 8.62
N LYS A 353 -3.20 1.90 7.44
CA LYS A 353 -2.94 1.18 6.19
C LYS A 353 -2.37 2.03 5.08
N THR A 354 -2.75 3.30 5.03
CA THR A 354 -2.32 4.22 3.97
C THR A 354 -2.44 5.66 4.45
N PHE A 355 -1.70 6.57 3.83
CA PHE A 355 -1.80 8.00 4.10
C PHE A 355 -1.55 8.81 2.83
N THR A 356 -1.94 10.08 2.88
CA THR A 356 -1.63 11.09 1.87
C THR A 356 -1.46 12.44 2.56
N ARG A 357 -0.65 13.33 1.96
CA ARG A 357 -0.36 14.65 2.53
C ARG A 357 -1.08 15.73 1.74
N GLN A 358 -1.80 16.60 2.44
CA GLN A 358 -2.44 17.78 1.89
C GLN A 358 -1.40 18.86 1.56
N THR A 359 -1.77 19.79 0.68
CA THR A 359 -0.90 20.90 0.25
C THR A 359 -0.57 21.89 1.37
N ASP A 360 -1.40 21.95 2.41
CA ASP A 360 -1.19 22.72 3.63
C ASP A 360 -0.30 22.00 4.66
N GLY A 361 0.25 20.84 4.30
CA GLY A 361 1.17 20.07 5.13
C GLY A 361 0.49 19.00 5.99
N LYS A 362 -0.84 19.08 6.19
CA LYS A 362 -1.56 18.12 7.03
C LYS A 362 -1.52 16.72 6.44
N LEU A 363 -1.54 15.73 7.33
CA LEU A 363 -1.52 14.33 7.00
C LEU A 363 -2.92 13.74 7.12
N VAL A 364 -3.44 13.17 6.05
CA VAL A 364 -4.67 12.37 6.04
C VAL A 364 -4.29 10.89 6.09
N VAL A 365 -4.72 10.19 7.14
CA VAL A 365 -4.40 8.78 7.37
C VAL A 365 -5.69 7.97 7.30
N ALA A 366 -5.66 6.84 6.60
CA ALA A 366 -6.80 5.94 6.50
C ALA A 366 -6.45 4.51 6.92
N GLY A 367 -7.44 3.83 7.50
CA GLY A 367 -7.24 2.53 8.11
C GLY A 367 -8.53 1.92 8.63
N ALA A 368 -8.38 1.07 9.64
CA ALA A 368 -9.46 0.30 10.25
C ALA A 368 -9.45 0.46 11.78
N ILE A 369 -10.64 0.53 12.38
CA ILE A 369 -10.83 0.59 13.83
C ILE A 369 -11.77 -0.52 14.28
N ASP A 370 -11.41 -1.24 15.34
CA ASP A 370 -12.19 -2.35 15.86
C ASP A 370 -13.58 -1.90 16.32
N LYS A 371 -14.62 -2.63 15.89
CA LYS A 371 -16.00 -2.24 16.06
C LYS A 371 -16.42 -2.13 17.51
N ASN A 372 -16.09 -3.17 18.27
CA ASN A 372 -16.58 -3.40 19.63
C ASN A 372 -15.47 -4.02 20.49
N LYS A 373 -14.29 -3.36 20.57
CA LYS A 373 -13.14 -3.70 21.43
C LYS A 373 -12.91 -5.21 21.64
N ASN A 374 -11.94 -5.76 20.92
CA ASN A 374 -11.62 -7.20 20.85
C ASN A 374 -12.66 -7.99 20.03
N SER A 375 -13.30 -7.34 19.05
CA SER A 375 -14.23 -8.03 18.14
C SER A 375 -13.54 -8.57 16.90
N LEU A 376 -12.41 -7.95 16.50
CA LEU A 376 -11.70 -8.22 15.23
C LEU A 376 -12.56 -8.03 13.99
N ILE A 377 -13.66 -7.32 14.14
CA ILE A 377 -14.47 -6.81 13.06
C ILE A 377 -14.19 -5.31 13.01
N PHE A 378 -13.74 -4.79 11.88
CA PHE A 378 -13.28 -3.40 11.78
C PHE A 378 -14.29 -2.53 11.02
N ASP A 379 -14.37 -1.25 11.37
CA ASP A 379 -14.99 -0.19 10.56
C ASP A 379 -13.88 0.62 9.87
N ILE A 380 -14.20 1.31 8.77
CA ILE A 380 -13.29 2.28 8.14
C ILE A 380 -13.07 3.46 9.09
N VAL A 381 -11.82 3.93 9.14
CA VAL A 381 -11.48 5.19 9.82
C VAL A 381 -10.56 6.05 8.95
N VAL A 382 -10.83 7.35 8.96
CA VAL A 382 -9.97 8.39 8.40
C VAL A 382 -9.63 9.38 9.51
N ALA A 383 -8.36 9.73 9.69
CA ALA A 383 -7.90 10.70 10.67
C ALA A 383 -7.05 11.78 10.00
N ARG A 384 -6.97 12.96 10.62
CA ARG A 384 -6.08 14.03 10.17
C ARG A 384 -5.14 14.44 11.29
N PHE A 385 -3.87 14.61 10.94
CA PHE A 385 -2.80 15.07 11.82
C PHE A 385 -2.11 16.28 11.21
N ASP A 386 -1.52 17.12 12.04
CA ASP A 386 -0.61 18.17 11.58
C ASP A 386 0.80 17.61 11.31
N GLU A 387 1.71 18.48 10.87
CA GLU A 387 3.10 18.12 10.53
C GLU A 387 3.93 17.66 11.74
N THR A 388 3.48 17.95 12.97
CA THR A 388 4.15 17.50 14.21
C THR A 388 3.63 16.14 14.68
N GLY A 389 2.58 15.62 14.03
CA GLY A 389 1.86 14.42 14.41
C GLY A 389 0.75 14.67 15.44
N ALA A 390 0.41 15.92 15.76
CA ALA A 390 -0.72 16.19 16.65
C ALA A 390 -2.05 16.00 15.88
N PRO A 391 -3.10 15.42 16.48
CA PRO A 391 -4.41 15.29 15.83
C PRO A 391 -4.99 16.66 15.47
N ASP A 392 -5.46 16.83 14.24
CA ASP A 392 -6.18 18.03 13.83
C ASP A 392 -7.65 17.96 14.25
N LEU A 393 -7.96 18.55 15.41
CA LEU A 393 -9.30 18.50 16.00
C LEU A 393 -10.38 19.25 15.19
N THR A 394 -10.00 20.00 14.15
CA THR A 394 -10.97 20.61 13.22
C THR A 394 -11.53 19.61 12.21
N PHE A 395 -10.86 18.46 12.04
CA PHE A 395 -11.35 17.36 11.21
C PHE A 395 -12.40 16.54 11.96
N ASN A 396 -13.62 16.45 11.42
CA ASN A 396 -14.75 15.82 12.09
C ASN A 396 -14.86 16.25 13.56
N GLU A 397 -14.89 17.57 13.78
CA GLU A 397 -14.77 18.20 15.10
C GLU A 397 -15.70 17.56 16.16
N PRO A 398 -15.21 17.36 17.40
CA PRO A 398 -13.87 17.70 17.90
C PRO A 398 -12.89 16.52 17.86
N LEU A 399 -13.16 15.48 17.05
CA LEU A 399 -12.48 14.20 17.20
C LEU A 399 -11.10 14.14 16.52
N GLY A 400 -10.92 14.83 15.39
CA GLY A 400 -9.74 14.67 14.54
C GLY A 400 -9.74 13.39 13.68
N TRP A 401 -10.84 12.64 13.71
CA TRP A 401 -11.03 11.42 12.92
C TRP A 401 -12.51 11.12 12.71
N ALA A 402 -12.81 10.42 11.62
CA ALA A 402 -14.13 10.02 11.19
C ALA A 402 -14.21 8.49 11.07
N ARG A 403 -15.28 7.91 11.61
CA ARG A 403 -15.60 6.49 11.54
C ARG A 403 -16.70 6.26 10.52
N THR A 404 -16.57 5.23 9.69
CA THR A 404 -17.62 4.85 8.75
C THR A 404 -17.86 3.35 8.84
N ARG A 405 -19.08 2.99 9.23
CA ARG A 405 -19.56 1.61 9.25
C ARG A 405 -20.41 1.36 8.01
N LEU A 406 -19.96 0.48 7.14
CA LEU A 406 -20.69 0.17 5.91
C LEU A 406 -21.61 -1.04 6.07
N SER A 407 -21.20 -2.03 6.85
CA SER A 407 -22.01 -3.22 7.13
C SER A 407 -21.68 -3.81 8.52
N PRO A 408 -22.37 -4.88 8.95
CA PRO A 408 -21.97 -5.64 10.13
C PRO A 408 -20.64 -6.39 9.96
N GLN A 409 -20.24 -6.73 8.73
CA GLN A 409 -18.99 -7.45 8.43
C GLN A 409 -17.77 -6.54 8.49
N THR A 410 -16.56 -7.11 8.54
CA THR A 410 -15.34 -6.29 8.63
C THR A 410 -15.16 -5.41 7.40
N ASP A 411 -14.79 -4.17 7.63
CA ASP A 411 -14.34 -3.25 6.60
C ASP A 411 -12.81 -3.18 6.63
N ALA A 412 -12.17 -2.94 5.49
CA ALA A 412 -10.73 -2.71 5.42
C ALA A 412 -10.40 -1.64 4.37
N VAL A 413 -9.28 -0.95 4.58
CA VAL A 413 -8.79 0.13 3.73
C VAL A 413 -7.48 -0.28 3.08
N PHE A 414 -7.30 0.07 1.81
CA PHE A 414 -6.08 -0.21 1.06
C PHE A 414 -5.45 1.04 0.44
N SER A 415 -6.25 2.02 0.02
CA SER A 415 -5.76 3.23 -0.65
C SER A 415 -6.54 4.47 -0.23
N VAL A 416 -5.84 5.60 -0.15
CA VAL A 416 -6.40 6.93 0.04
C VAL A 416 -5.79 7.88 -0.98
N VAL A 417 -6.62 8.72 -1.58
CA VAL A 417 -6.16 9.82 -2.44
C VAL A 417 -6.88 11.11 -2.08
N LEU A 418 -6.21 12.24 -2.35
CA LEU A 418 -6.84 13.54 -2.39
C LEU A 418 -7.33 13.80 -3.81
N GLN A 419 -8.62 14.13 -3.96
CA GLN A 419 -9.19 14.57 -5.22
C GLN A 419 -9.77 15.98 -5.01
N ARG A 420 -9.00 17.01 -5.35
CA ARG A 420 -9.27 18.40 -4.94
C ARG A 420 -9.41 18.47 -3.40
N GLU A 421 -10.46 19.12 -2.90
CA GLU A 421 -10.80 19.25 -1.48
C GLU A 421 -11.52 18.00 -0.91
N LYS A 422 -11.37 16.83 -1.54
CA LYS A 422 -12.02 15.58 -1.12
C LYS A 422 -10.98 14.55 -0.75
N ILE A 423 -11.31 13.75 0.26
CA ILE A 423 -10.56 12.55 0.62
C ILE A 423 -11.35 11.37 0.09
N VAL A 424 -10.72 10.53 -0.73
CA VAL A 424 -11.35 9.33 -1.30
C VAL A 424 -10.60 8.12 -0.81
N VAL A 425 -11.31 7.13 -0.28
CA VAL A 425 -10.76 5.92 0.33
C VAL A 425 -11.28 4.70 -0.44
N ALA A 426 -10.39 3.83 -0.89
CA ALA A 426 -10.74 2.54 -1.49
C ALA A 426 -10.46 1.39 -0.51
N GLY A 427 -11.38 0.43 -0.48
CA GLY A 427 -11.40 -0.61 0.53
C GLY A 427 -12.39 -1.74 0.22
N ILE A 428 -12.69 -2.54 1.24
CA ILE A 428 -13.76 -3.53 1.22
C ILE A 428 -14.73 -3.31 2.37
N SER A 429 -15.98 -3.72 2.17
CA SER A 429 -16.92 -4.02 3.25
C SER A 429 -17.38 -5.47 3.11
N GLY A 430 -17.00 -6.31 4.07
CA GLY A 430 -17.13 -7.75 3.95
C GLY A 430 -16.30 -8.27 2.78
N THR A 431 -16.97 -8.78 1.74
CA THR A 431 -16.33 -9.28 0.51
C THR A 431 -16.50 -8.34 -0.69
N ASN A 432 -17.08 -7.16 -0.50
CA ASN A 432 -17.43 -6.24 -1.58
C ASN A 432 -16.44 -5.07 -1.62
N GLY A 433 -15.87 -4.79 -2.80
CA GLY A 433 -15.06 -3.60 -3.04
C GLY A 433 -15.89 -2.33 -2.95
N VAL A 434 -15.36 -1.33 -2.27
CA VAL A 434 -16.02 -0.03 -2.05
C VAL A 434 -15.03 1.12 -2.23
N VAL A 435 -15.57 2.26 -2.63
CA VAL A 435 -14.89 3.56 -2.60
C VAL A 435 -15.77 4.51 -1.80
N VAL A 436 -15.21 5.14 -0.77
CA VAL A 436 -15.91 6.07 0.12
C VAL A 436 -15.30 7.45 -0.02
N ARG A 437 -16.14 8.49 -0.12
CA ARG A 437 -15.66 9.88 -0.22
C ARG A 437 -16.03 10.71 1.01
N TYR A 438 -15.10 11.54 1.44
CA TYR A 438 -15.22 12.47 2.55
C TYR A 438 -14.90 13.89 2.09
N HIS A 439 -15.42 14.87 2.82
CA HIS A 439 -14.97 16.26 2.74
C HIS A 439 -13.59 16.40 3.38
N GLY A 440 -12.67 17.07 2.67
CA GLY A 440 -11.26 17.20 3.02
C GLY A 440 -10.94 18.20 4.12
#